data_AF-A0A4R3YPL2-F1
#
_entry.id   AF-A0A4R3YPL2-F1
#
_cell.length_a   1.000
_cell.length_b   1.000
_cell.length_c   1.000
_cell.angle_alpha   90.00
_cell.angle_beta   90.00
_cell.angle_gamma   90.00
#
_symmetry.space_group_name_H-M   'P 1'
#
loop_
_entity.id
_entity.type
_entity.pdbx_description
1 polymer ?
#
loop_
_entity_poly.entity_id
_entity_poly.type
_entity_poly.pdbx_seq_one_letter_code
_entity_poly.pdbx_strand_id
1 'polypeptide(L)'
;MISWSIKPVHSLLDAAVGGMGIAYLATWLAAEPIDNAKLTVLTLSIPSADLPITALWPRSRDLAPKVRVIGDALVSQFVPLTPWDRRFKDNHPQ
;
A
#
# COMPACT_ATOMS: atom_id res chain seq x y z
N MET A 1 23.36 -12.58 -22.51
CA MET A 1 23.37 -12.48 -21.04
C MET A 1 22.30 -11.48 -20.64
N ILE A 2 21.08 -11.96 -20.42
CA ILE A 2 19.92 -11.09 -20.18
C ILE A 2 19.81 -10.88 -18.67
N SER A 3 20.26 -9.72 -18.21
CA SER A 3 20.10 -9.29 -16.82
C SER A 3 18.66 -8.84 -16.60
N TRP A 4 17.84 -9.68 -15.95
CA TRP A 4 16.53 -9.26 -15.46
C TRP A 4 16.72 -8.63 -14.08
N SER A 5 16.64 -7.30 -14.01
CA SER A 5 16.49 -6.59 -12.74
C SER A 5 15.02 -6.67 -12.33
N ILE A 6 14.72 -7.66 -11.47
CA ILE A 6 13.39 -7.86 -10.92
C ILE A 6 13.22 -6.85 -9.77
N LYS A 7 12.29 -5.91 -9.89
CA LYS A 7 11.82 -5.14 -8.72
C LYS A 7 10.96 -6.09 -7.88
N PRO A 8 11.42 -6.54 -6.69
CA PRO A 8 10.90 -7.75 -6.04
C PRO A 8 9.40 -7.68 -5.70
N VAL A 9 8.87 -6.48 -5.46
CA VAL A 9 7.47 -6.28 -5.09
C VAL A 9 6.48 -6.41 -6.26
N HIS A 10 6.87 -6.04 -7.48
CA HIS A 10 5.96 -6.14 -8.63
C HIS A 10 5.78 -7.59 -9.06
N SER A 11 6.85 -8.40 -9.00
CA SER A 11 6.78 -9.79 -9.47
C SER A 11 5.92 -10.70 -8.60
N LEU A 12 5.81 -10.42 -7.30
CA LEU A 12 4.91 -11.17 -6.43
C LEU A 12 3.44 -10.80 -6.70
N LEU A 13 3.17 -9.52 -7.01
CA LEU A 13 1.84 -9.07 -7.45
C LEU A 13 1.46 -9.72 -8.78
N ASP A 14 2.35 -9.69 -9.77
CA ASP A 14 2.14 -10.28 -11.09
C ASP A 14 1.90 -11.80 -11.00
N ALA A 15 2.61 -12.48 -10.10
CA ALA A 15 2.40 -13.91 -9.86
C ALA A 15 1.04 -14.22 -9.23
N ALA A 16 0.60 -13.40 -8.27
CA ALA A 16 -0.72 -13.53 -7.67
C ALA A 16 -1.84 -13.24 -8.69
N VAL A 17 -1.68 -12.19 -9.51
CA VAL A 17 -2.60 -11.84 -10.59
C VAL A 17 -2.64 -12.95 -11.65
N GLY A 18 -1.50 -13.59 -11.92
CA GLY A 18 -1.38 -14.74 -12.80
C GLY A 18 -1.94 -16.06 -12.22
N GLY A 19 -2.51 -16.05 -11.02
CA GLY A 19 -3.08 -17.24 -10.39
C GLY A 19 -2.06 -18.27 -9.90
N MET A 20 -0.79 -17.90 -9.75
CA MET A 20 0.28 -18.80 -9.30
C MET A 20 0.28 -19.05 -7.79
N GLY A 21 -0.67 -18.49 -7.04
CA GLY A 21 -0.86 -18.76 -5.61
C GLY A 21 -1.46 -17.58 -4.84
N ILE A 22 -1.28 -17.62 -3.51
CA ILE A 22 -1.69 -16.57 -2.57
C ILE A 22 -0.47 -15.74 -2.23
N ALA A 23 -0.59 -14.41 -2.29
CA ALA A 23 0.47 -13.49 -1.91
C ALA A 23 0.03 -12.57 -0.76
N TYR A 24 0.92 -12.37 0.21
CA TYR A 24 0.74 -11.38 1.26
C TYR A 24 1.44 -10.08 0.86
N LEU A 25 0.66 -9.08 0.49
CA LEU A 25 1.12 -7.81 -0.08
C LEU A 25 0.45 -6.64 0.63
N ALA A 26 1.09 -5.47 0.54
CA ALA A 26 0.51 -4.25 1.08
C ALA A 26 -0.73 -3.83 0.28
N THR A 27 -1.75 -3.31 0.98
CA THR A 27 -3.09 -3.03 0.42
C THR A 27 -3.08 -2.00 -0.71
N TRP A 28 -2.19 -1.01 -0.66
CA TRP A 28 -1.98 -0.02 -1.70
C TRP A 28 -1.45 -0.61 -3.02
N LEU A 29 -0.59 -1.63 -2.95
CA LEU A 29 -0.02 -2.28 -4.14
C LEU A 29 -1.06 -3.19 -4.83
N ALA A 30 -1.93 -3.83 -4.04
CA ALA A 30 -3.02 -4.64 -4.52
C ALA A 30 -4.29 -3.82 -4.85
N ALA A 31 -4.28 -2.49 -4.69
CA ALA A 31 -5.42 -1.61 -4.95
C ALA A 31 -6.05 -1.82 -6.33
N GLU A 32 -5.27 -1.57 -7.36
CA GLU A 32 -5.72 -1.61 -8.76
C GLU A 32 -6.12 -3.01 -9.23
N PRO A 33 -5.38 -4.11 -8.96
CA PRO A 33 -5.81 -5.44 -9.39
C PRO A 33 -7.07 -5.94 -8.67
N ILE A 34 -7.30 -5.52 -7.43
CA ILE A 34 -8.55 -5.82 -6.72
C ILE A 34 -9.72 -5.06 -7.35
N ASP A 35 -9.54 -3.77 -7.67
CA ASP A 35 -10.59 -2.96 -8.32
C ASP A 35 -10.95 -3.51 -9.72
N ASN A 36 -9.96 -4.07 -10.41
CA ASN A 36 -10.14 -4.74 -11.71
C ASN A 36 -10.62 -6.20 -11.59
N ALA A 37 -11.02 -6.67 -10.40
CA ALA A 37 -11.45 -8.05 -10.12
C ALA A 37 -10.42 -9.14 -10.52
N LYS A 38 -9.14 -8.78 -10.65
CA LYS A 38 -8.04 -9.70 -10.94
C LYS A 38 -7.47 -10.37 -9.70
N LEU A 39 -7.72 -9.80 -8.52
CA LEU A 39 -7.34 -10.35 -7.23
C LEU A 39 -8.55 -10.40 -6.29
N THR A 40 -8.69 -11.52 -5.58
CA THR A 40 -9.66 -11.67 -4.49
C THR A 40 -8.93 -11.55 -3.16
N VAL A 41 -9.48 -10.78 -2.25
CA VAL A 41 -8.91 -10.59 -0.90
C VAL A 41 -9.32 -11.76 -0.03
N LEU A 42 -8.35 -12.38 0.64
CA LEU A 42 -8.59 -13.43 1.62
C LEU A 42 -8.44 -12.83 3.02
N THR A 43 -9.48 -12.93 3.84
CA THR A 43 -9.41 -12.59 5.26
C THR A 43 -8.65 -13.68 5.99
N LEU A 44 -7.45 -13.36 6.46
CA LEU A 44 -6.65 -14.24 7.32
C LEU A 44 -6.90 -13.84 8.77
N SER A 45 -7.07 -14.83 9.66
CA SER A 45 -7.21 -14.59 11.11
C SER A 45 -5.90 -14.16 11.79
N ILE A 46 -4.90 -13.78 10.99
CA ILE A 46 -3.56 -13.38 11.42
C ILE A 46 -3.63 -11.87 11.66
N PRO A 47 -3.08 -11.33 12.77
CA PRO A 47 -3.04 -9.90 12.97
C PRO A 47 -2.30 -9.25 11.80
N SER A 48 -2.98 -8.34 11.10
CA SER A 48 -2.37 -7.54 10.04
C SER A 48 -1.22 -6.75 10.66
N ALA A 49 -0.01 -6.97 10.16
CA ALA A 49 1.14 -6.16 10.56
C ALA A 49 0.90 -4.72 10.11
N ASP A 50 0.67 -3.82 11.07
CA ASP A 50 0.57 -2.39 10.79
C ASP A 50 1.95 -1.88 10.39
N LEU A 51 2.09 -1.51 9.12
CA LEU A 51 3.33 -1.07 8.50
C LEU A 51 3.22 0.44 8.23
N PRO A 52 3.58 1.30 9.20
CA PRO A 52 3.38 2.73 9.07
C PRO A 52 4.28 3.31 7.98
N ILE A 53 3.68 4.02 7.03
CA ILE A 53 4.41 4.77 6.00
C ILE A 53 4.79 6.13 6.61
N THR A 54 6.08 6.34 6.86
CA THR A 54 6.59 7.59 7.45
C THR A 54 7.27 8.46 6.40
N ALA A 55 6.85 9.72 6.28
CA ALA A 55 7.57 10.71 5.49
C ALA A 55 8.81 11.21 6.26
N LEU A 56 10.01 11.11 5.66
CA LEU A 56 11.27 11.56 6.25
C LEU A 56 11.80 12.79 5.49
N TRP A 57 12.30 13.79 6.23
CA TRP A 57 12.94 14.97 5.65
C TRP A 57 14.19 15.38 6.45
N PRO A 58 15.22 15.93 5.78
CA PRO A 58 16.44 16.39 6.44
C PRO A 58 16.15 17.61 7.33
N ARG A 59 16.57 17.52 8.60
CA ARG A 59 16.36 18.56 9.63
C ARG A 59 16.99 19.93 9.31
N SER A 60 18.04 19.97 8.49
CA SER A 60 18.85 21.18 8.28
C SER A 60 18.24 22.20 7.32
N ARG A 61 17.13 21.88 6.65
CA ARG A 61 16.38 22.84 5.86
C ARG A 61 15.23 23.29 6.74
N ASP A 62 15.25 24.54 7.22
CA ASP A 62 14.04 25.19 7.74
C ASP A 62 12.89 24.77 6.83
N LEU A 63 11.89 24.04 7.37
CA LEU A 63 10.86 23.40 6.55
C LEU A 63 10.23 24.49 5.69
N ALA A 64 10.64 24.54 4.43
CA ALA A 64 10.11 25.54 3.52
C ALA A 64 8.58 25.40 3.59
N PRO A 65 7.81 26.49 3.71
CA PRO A 65 6.36 26.42 3.91
C PRO A 65 5.66 25.47 2.92
N LYS A 66 6.20 25.38 1.69
CA LYS A 66 5.77 24.42 0.65
C LYS A 66 5.85 22.94 1.08
N VAL A 67 6.91 22.53 1.77
CA VAL A 67 7.09 21.15 2.27
C VAL A 67 6.05 20.83 3.34
N ARG A 68 5.77 21.79 4.22
CA ARG A 68 4.73 21.63 5.25
C ARG A 68 3.35 21.52 4.64
N VAL A 69 3.01 22.38 3.68
CA VAL A 69 1.74 22.29 2.93
C VAL A 69 1.58 20.95 2.22
N ILE A 70 2.65 20.42 1.63
CA ILE A 70 2.62 19.08 1.00
C ILE A 70 2.39 17.99 2.06
N GLY A 71 3.10 18.05 3.20
CA GLY A 71 2.90 17.11 4.30
C GLY A 71 1.46 17.13 4.82
N ASP A 72 0.90 18.32 5.04
CA ASP A 72 -0.47 18.51 5.51
C ASP A 72 -1.49 17.98 4.47
N ALA A 73 -1.24 18.21 3.18
CA ALA A 73 -2.07 17.68 2.10
C ALA A 73 -2.03 16.14 2.04
N LEU A 74 -0.86 15.52 2.25
CA LEU A 74 -0.73 14.07 2.30
C LEU A 74 -1.47 13.50 3.50
N VAL A 75 -1.27 14.07 4.69
CA VAL A 75 -1.99 13.64 5.91
C VAL A 75 -3.49 13.75 5.72
N SER A 76 -3.98 14.85 5.16
CA SER A 76 -5.41 15.05 4.87
C SER A 76 -6.00 14.02 3.91
N GLN A 77 -5.20 13.41 3.04
CA GLN A 77 -5.68 12.42 2.08
C GLN A 77 -5.62 10.98 2.62
N PHE A 78 -4.70 10.69 3.54
CA PHE A 78 -4.43 9.33 4.01
C PHE A 78 -4.93 9.04 5.43
N VAL A 79 -5.29 10.07 6.22
CA VAL A 79 -5.79 9.94 7.59
C VAL A 79 -7.27 10.33 7.65
N PRO A 80 -8.14 9.61 8.40
CA PRO A 80 -7.85 8.48 9.29
C PRO A 80 -7.85 7.11 8.61
N LEU A 81 -8.36 7.02 7.39
CA LEU A 81 -8.46 5.78 6.63
C LEU A 81 -7.94 6.04 5.22
N THR A 82 -6.96 5.26 4.81
CA THR A 82 -6.37 5.41 3.48
C THR A 82 -7.44 5.08 2.41
N PRO A 83 -7.32 5.66 1.20
CA PRO A 83 -8.31 5.42 0.14
C PRO A 83 -8.47 3.95 -0.23
N TRP A 84 -7.37 3.19 -0.26
CA TRP A 84 -7.34 1.77 -0.62
C TRP A 84 -7.80 0.84 0.52
N ASP A 85 -7.76 1.30 1.79
CA ASP A 85 -8.27 0.53 2.93
C ASP A 85 -9.77 0.72 3.17
N ARG A 86 -10.39 1.74 2.54
CA ARG A 86 -11.82 2.05 2.68
C ARG A 86 -12.73 0.84 2.41
N ARG A 87 -12.35 0.00 1.44
CA ARG A 87 -13.09 -1.20 1.02
C ARG A 87 -12.98 -2.40 1.97
N PHE A 88 -12.04 -2.37 2.93
CA PHE A 88 -11.88 -3.43 3.93
C PHE A 88 -12.64 -3.14 5.24
N LYS A 89 -13.13 -1.89 5.41
CA LYS A 89 -13.81 -1.43 6.62
C LYS A 89 -15.06 -2.24 6.97
N ASP A 90 -15.74 -2.79 5.97
CA ASP A 90 -17.06 -3.43 6.14
C ASP A 90 -16.99 -4.89 6.66
N ASN A 91 -15.80 -5.49 6.71
CA ASN A 91 -15.62 -6.92 7.00
C ASN A 91 -14.87 -7.25 8.32
N HIS A 92 -14.56 -6.26 9.15
CA HIS A 92 -13.98 -6.49 10.48
C HIS A 92 -15.03 -6.29 11.58
N PRO A 93 -15.56 -7.37 12.21
CA PRO A 93 -16.26 -7.21 13.48
C PRO A 93 -15.26 -6.70 14.53
N GLN A 94 -15.73 -5.75 15.34
CA GLN A 94 -15.04 -5.19 16.51
C GLN A 94 -14.63 -6.28 17.50
#